data_AF-A0A0J1MPX8-F1
#
_entry.id   AF-A0A0J1MPX8-F1
#
_cell.length_a   1.000
_cell.length_b   1.000
_cell.length_c   1.000
_cell.angle_alpha   90.00
_cell.angle_beta   90.00
_cell.angle_gamma   90.00
#
_symmetry.space_group_name_H-M   'P 1'
#
loop_
_entity.id
_entity.type
_entity.pdbx_description
1 polymer ?
#
loop_
_entity_poly.entity_id
_entity_poly.type
_entity_poly.pdbx_seq_one_letter_code
_entity_poly.pdbx_strand_id
1 'polypeptide(L)'
;MAAPAISIRNLDHLGLVAALCQELGIARMIDALLPKTPPFKVSHGEALVAMIVNGLGFHSSTLHMFPQFFANKPVERLIGPGICADDLNDDVLGRCLDALFEADVSALYQVMAAQVVERLGLKSTAVHLDITSFHVDGAYDCADGDLVGKLQLVRGYSRDHRPELNQVILELICENQAGLPVYMQALSGNSNDTKAFAQTVRRHLSSLKAAQECRYLVGDAALYCADTLQLLAQQQQLFVTRVPVTLNEAKQAVATIGAQPLTALGNGYHGRWQHANYAGVAQRWLLVRSEQASHREQQTLAKNLLKDSTRELKAFAKLCARRFACEADAQAELSCFTASLMLLQLDAEVVGEPVYTGRGRPKRGEEPIGHQFQITGLAATSLACVEEARNQTGVFILATNDHSDTLTMAELLATYKAQQNVERGFRFLKSPEFLTSSLYLKKPERIEALLMVMTCSLMIYAALEHRIRQGLVEQNRSVADMKKKPTQQPTARWIFLRFGGIHEYRLGEAPPQVTELTGDQQIILEVLGERYRQIYS
;
A
#
# COMPACT_ATOMS: atom_id res chain seq x y z
N MET A 1 6.39 -52.36 33.02
CA MET A 1 6.83 -50.94 33.08
C MET A 1 5.74 -50.10 32.44
N ALA A 2 5.23 -49.07 33.11
CA ALA A 2 4.32 -48.12 32.48
C ALA A 2 5.07 -47.43 31.33
N ALA A 3 4.41 -47.22 30.19
CA ALA A 3 4.99 -46.45 29.10
C ALA A 3 5.39 -45.05 29.63
N PRO A 4 6.57 -44.52 29.28
CA PRO A 4 6.99 -43.20 29.72
C PRO A 4 5.96 -42.16 29.26
N ALA A 5 5.64 -41.20 30.12
CA ALA A 5 4.75 -40.10 29.77
C ALA A 5 5.35 -39.32 28.59
N ILE A 6 4.55 -39.09 27.55
CA ILE A 6 4.95 -38.36 26.35
C ILE A 6 4.27 -37.00 26.38
N SER A 7 5.06 -35.93 26.33
CA SER A 7 4.54 -34.58 26.07
C SER A 7 5.01 -34.11 24.70
N ILE A 8 4.11 -33.58 23.88
CA ILE A 8 4.40 -33.07 22.54
C ILE A 8 3.95 -31.61 22.47
N ARG A 9 4.80 -30.74 21.92
CA ARG A 9 4.55 -29.32 21.71
C ARG A 9 4.93 -28.94 20.30
N ASN A 10 4.16 -28.05 19.68
CA ASN A 10 4.36 -27.63 18.30
C ASN A 10 5.38 -26.49 18.25
N LEU A 11 6.54 -26.70 17.62
CA LEU A 11 7.56 -25.67 17.44
C LEU A 11 7.36 -24.93 16.10
N ASP A 12 7.13 -25.69 15.03
CA ASP A 12 6.86 -25.19 13.68
C ASP A 12 7.84 -24.08 13.24
N HIS A 13 7.34 -23.04 12.56
CA HIS A 13 8.09 -21.85 12.16
C HIS A 13 8.28 -20.82 13.27
N LEU A 14 7.60 -20.97 14.42
CA LEU A 14 7.68 -20.02 15.53
C LEU A 14 9.10 -19.94 16.10
N GLY A 15 9.86 -21.03 16.01
CA GLY A 15 11.27 -21.04 16.36
C GLY A 15 12.10 -20.05 15.52
N LEU A 16 11.83 -19.91 14.22
CA LEU A 16 12.51 -18.91 13.36
C LEU A 16 12.19 -17.48 13.82
N VAL A 17 10.93 -17.22 14.17
CA VAL A 17 10.47 -15.90 14.65
C VAL A 17 11.14 -15.56 15.98
N ALA A 18 11.12 -16.49 16.93
CA ALA A 18 11.78 -16.34 18.23
C ALA A 18 13.28 -16.13 18.09
N ALA A 19 13.95 -16.93 17.26
CA ALA A 19 15.38 -16.82 16.98
C ALA A 19 15.76 -15.42 16.46
N LEU A 20 14.99 -14.89 15.51
CA LEU A 20 15.22 -13.56 14.97
C LEU A 20 14.95 -12.47 16.00
N CYS A 21 13.89 -12.58 16.81
CA CYS A 21 13.63 -11.64 17.90
C CYS A 21 14.80 -11.62 18.90
N GLN A 22 15.39 -12.77 19.21
CA GLN A 22 16.58 -12.87 20.05
C GLN A 22 17.83 -12.28 19.36
N GLU A 23 18.05 -12.58 18.08
CA GLU A 23 19.18 -12.07 17.27
C GLU A 23 19.17 -10.53 17.23
N LEU A 24 18.00 -9.96 16.96
CA LEU A 24 17.79 -8.52 16.95
C LEU A 24 17.73 -7.93 18.36
N GLY A 25 17.48 -8.73 19.39
CA GLY A 25 17.44 -8.27 20.78
C GLY A 25 16.20 -7.44 21.11
N ILE A 26 15.05 -7.75 20.50
CA ILE A 26 13.80 -6.98 20.61
C ILE A 26 13.37 -6.81 22.07
N ALA A 27 13.31 -7.90 22.84
CA ALA A 27 12.92 -7.83 24.25
C ALA A 27 13.86 -6.91 25.05
N ARG A 28 15.17 -7.04 24.85
CA ARG A 28 16.18 -6.21 25.52
C ARG A 28 16.04 -4.71 25.19
N MET A 29 15.68 -4.37 23.96
CA MET A 29 15.46 -2.96 23.56
C MET A 29 14.28 -2.36 24.31
N ILE A 30 13.19 -3.11 24.44
CA ILE A 30 12.01 -2.68 25.20
C ILE A 30 12.32 -2.59 26.68
N ASP A 31 12.92 -3.63 27.27
CA ASP A 31 13.18 -3.67 28.71
C ASP A 31 14.20 -2.61 29.17
N ALA A 32 15.04 -2.10 28.26
CA ALA A 32 15.93 -0.98 28.55
C ALA A 32 15.18 0.33 28.81
N LEU A 33 13.99 0.50 28.21
CA LEU A 33 13.14 1.70 28.35
C LEU A 33 11.96 1.45 29.29
N LEU A 34 11.42 0.24 29.28
CA LEU A 34 10.26 -0.22 30.05
C LEU A 34 10.67 -1.40 30.95
N PRO A 35 11.53 -1.15 31.96
CA PRO A 35 12.08 -2.22 32.78
C PRO A 35 10.97 -3.00 33.49
N LYS A 36 11.23 -4.29 33.67
CA LYS A 36 10.35 -5.20 34.42
C LYS A 36 10.14 -4.67 35.83
N THR A 37 8.89 -4.39 36.20
CA THR A 37 8.53 -3.99 37.56
C THR A 37 8.24 -5.22 38.42
N PRO A 38 8.95 -5.45 39.54
CA PRO A 38 8.56 -6.49 40.50
C PRO A 38 7.12 -6.24 41.00
N PRO A 39 6.30 -7.28 41.23
CA PRO A 39 6.61 -8.72 41.26
C PRO A 39 6.31 -9.47 39.95
N PHE A 40 6.13 -8.78 38.82
CA PHE A 40 5.71 -9.46 37.58
C PHE A 40 6.76 -10.48 37.12
N LYS A 41 6.32 -11.64 36.62
CA LYS A 41 7.20 -12.70 36.13
C LYS A 41 7.68 -12.46 34.70
N VAL A 42 6.82 -11.89 33.85
CA VAL A 42 7.09 -11.58 32.44
C VAL A 42 7.44 -10.10 32.32
N SER A 43 8.50 -9.79 31.58
CA SER A 43 8.90 -8.41 31.23
C SER A 43 8.06 -7.85 30.08
N HIS A 44 8.11 -6.53 29.87
CA HIS A 44 7.41 -5.91 28.74
C HIS A 44 8.00 -6.38 27.40
N GLY A 45 9.32 -6.57 27.32
CA GLY A 45 10.00 -7.10 26.17
C GLY A 45 9.59 -8.54 25.83
N GLU A 46 9.52 -9.42 26.83
CA GLU A 46 9.03 -10.80 26.65
C GLU A 46 7.55 -10.81 26.22
N ALA A 47 6.72 -9.95 26.81
CA ALA A 47 5.32 -9.81 26.42
C ALA A 47 5.17 -9.32 24.97
N LEU A 48 5.99 -8.36 24.52
CA LEU A 48 6.01 -7.93 23.12
C LEU A 48 6.41 -9.08 22.19
N VAL A 49 7.48 -9.82 22.52
CA VAL A 49 7.90 -10.98 21.72
C VAL A 49 6.80 -12.04 21.67
N ALA A 50 6.09 -12.28 22.77
CA ALA A 50 4.95 -13.20 22.78
C ALA A 50 3.82 -12.74 21.84
N MET A 51 3.51 -11.45 21.79
CA MET A 51 2.54 -10.91 20.82
C MET A 51 3.01 -11.02 19.37
N ILE A 52 4.30 -10.83 19.09
CA ILE A 52 4.88 -11.04 17.76
C ILE A 52 4.80 -12.51 17.35
N VAL A 53 5.18 -13.43 18.25
CA VAL A 53 5.11 -14.89 18.02
C VAL A 53 3.67 -15.33 17.79
N ASN A 54 2.71 -14.77 18.53
CA ASN A 54 1.29 -15.03 18.31
C ASN A 54 0.79 -14.50 16.95
N GLY A 55 1.07 -13.23 16.64
CA GLY A 55 0.68 -12.61 15.36
C GLY A 55 1.26 -13.36 14.15
N LEU A 56 2.54 -13.73 14.22
CA LEU A 56 3.20 -14.54 13.19
C LEU A 56 2.90 -16.03 13.28
N GLY A 57 2.13 -16.47 14.27
CA GLY A 57 1.59 -17.82 14.34
C GLY A 57 0.44 -18.07 13.38
N PHE A 58 -0.14 -17.02 12.78
CA PHE A 58 -1.32 -17.08 11.90
C PHE A 58 -2.55 -17.77 12.52
N HIS A 59 -2.61 -17.74 13.85
CA HIS A 59 -3.79 -18.14 14.60
C HIS A 59 -4.40 -16.85 15.12
N SER A 60 -5.53 -16.45 14.54
CA SER A 60 -6.25 -15.23 14.87
C SER A 60 -6.82 -15.28 16.29
N SER A 61 -5.92 -15.18 17.28
CA SER A 61 -6.17 -15.36 18.71
C SER A 61 -6.14 -14.00 19.38
N THR A 62 -7.27 -13.59 19.96
CA THR A 62 -7.34 -12.35 20.73
C THR A 62 -6.61 -12.50 22.07
N LEU A 63 -6.36 -11.38 22.78
CA LEU A 63 -5.52 -11.36 24.00
C LEU A 63 -5.87 -12.45 25.04
N HIS A 64 -7.16 -12.71 25.29
CA HIS A 64 -7.60 -13.71 26.27
C HIS A 64 -7.34 -15.18 25.84
N MET A 65 -7.04 -15.41 24.57
CA MET A 65 -6.74 -16.73 24.02
C MET A 65 -5.23 -17.02 23.98
N PHE A 66 -4.38 -16.09 24.39
CA PHE A 66 -2.93 -16.26 24.37
C PHE A 66 -2.44 -17.46 25.19
N PRO A 67 -2.92 -17.70 26.43
CA PRO A 67 -2.54 -18.91 27.16
C PRO A 67 -2.91 -20.18 26.41
N GLN A 68 -4.07 -20.22 25.74
CA GLN A 68 -4.49 -21.38 24.94
C GLN A 68 -3.61 -21.57 23.69
N PHE A 69 -3.23 -20.47 23.03
CA PHE A 69 -2.28 -20.52 21.91
C PHE A 69 -0.92 -21.06 22.34
N PHE A 70 -0.41 -20.65 23.50
CA PHE A 70 0.90 -21.08 24.01
C PHE A 70 0.87 -22.43 24.74
N ALA A 71 -0.30 -22.94 25.15
CA ALA A 71 -0.43 -24.18 25.93
C ALA A 71 0.18 -25.40 25.24
N ASN A 72 0.13 -25.45 23.91
CA ASN A 72 0.73 -26.53 23.10
C ASN A 72 2.07 -26.15 22.48
N LYS A 73 2.70 -25.05 22.92
CA LYS A 73 3.97 -24.52 22.37
C LYS A 73 5.10 -24.65 23.38
N PRO A 74 6.36 -24.78 22.95
CA PRO A 74 7.51 -24.80 23.85
C PRO A 74 7.84 -23.37 24.32
N VAL A 75 7.04 -22.84 25.26
CA VAL A 75 7.09 -21.43 25.70
C VAL A 75 8.48 -21.01 26.18
N GLU A 76 9.15 -21.85 26.97
CA GLU A 76 10.50 -21.55 27.47
C GLU A 76 11.53 -21.37 26.35
N ARG A 77 11.38 -22.15 25.26
CA ARG A 77 12.25 -22.11 24.08
C ARG A 77 11.94 -20.89 23.21
N LEU A 78 10.66 -20.50 23.12
CA LEU A 78 10.21 -19.41 22.25
C LEU A 78 10.35 -18.01 22.89
N ILE A 79 10.09 -17.89 24.19
CA ILE A 79 9.99 -16.61 24.89
C ILE A 79 11.16 -16.41 25.85
N GLY A 80 11.28 -17.28 26.86
CA GLY A 80 12.31 -17.15 27.88
C GLY A 80 12.22 -18.21 28.97
N PRO A 81 13.33 -18.50 29.66
CA PRO A 81 13.41 -19.57 30.64
C PRO A 81 12.45 -19.36 31.82
N GLY A 82 11.74 -20.43 32.22
CA GLY A 82 10.80 -20.40 33.34
C GLY A 82 9.43 -19.79 33.03
N ILE A 83 9.19 -19.30 31.81
CA ILE A 83 7.88 -18.77 31.38
C ILE A 83 6.98 -19.92 30.92
N CYS A 84 5.75 -19.95 31.42
CA CYS A 84 4.71 -20.86 30.97
C CYS A 84 3.57 -20.10 30.26
N ALA A 85 2.65 -20.85 29.65
CA ALA A 85 1.53 -20.29 28.91
C ALA A 85 0.61 -19.40 29.79
N ASP A 86 0.38 -19.79 31.04
CA ASP A 86 -0.49 -19.05 31.97
C ASP A 86 0.10 -17.70 32.41
N ASP A 87 1.43 -17.54 32.30
CA ASP A 87 2.09 -16.27 32.57
C ASP A 87 1.80 -15.22 31.49
N LEU A 88 1.37 -15.66 30.29
CA LEU A 88 1.07 -14.83 29.11
C LEU A 88 -0.43 -14.55 29.00
N ASN A 89 -1.04 -14.10 30.10
CA ASN A 89 -2.46 -13.76 30.17
C ASN A 89 -2.77 -12.33 29.69
N ASP A 90 -4.06 -12.06 29.47
CA ASP A 90 -4.57 -10.78 28.97
C ASP A 90 -4.24 -9.58 29.86
N ASP A 91 -4.15 -9.78 31.18
CA ASP A 91 -3.70 -8.75 32.12
C ASP A 91 -2.25 -8.31 31.87
N VAL A 92 -1.32 -9.27 31.69
CA VAL A 92 0.09 -8.98 31.39
C VAL A 92 0.23 -8.28 30.03
N LEU A 93 -0.46 -8.79 29.02
CA LEU A 93 -0.40 -8.22 27.67
C LEU A 93 -1.06 -6.84 27.61
N GLY A 94 -2.19 -6.66 28.30
CA GLY A 94 -2.88 -5.38 28.40
C GLY A 94 -2.04 -4.30 29.09
N ARG A 95 -1.34 -4.65 30.18
CA ARG A 95 -0.37 -3.74 30.84
C ARG A 95 0.81 -3.41 29.94
N CYS A 96 1.30 -4.37 29.16
CA CYS A 96 2.34 -4.10 28.18
C CYS A 96 1.87 -3.10 27.11
N LEU A 97 0.65 -3.24 26.58
CA LEU A 97 0.09 -2.25 25.65
C LEU A 97 -0.05 -0.86 26.27
N ASP A 98 -0.49 -0.78 27.54
CA ASP A 98 -0.59 0.50 28.25
C ASP A 98 0.81 1.14 28.40
N ALA A 99 1.83 0.37 28.82
CA ALA A 99 3.20 0.85 28.98
C ALA A 99 3.86 1.28 27.64
N LEU A 100 3.59 0.55 26.55
CA LEU A 100 4.06 0.91 25.22
C LEU A 100 3.45 2.25 24.76
N PHE A 101 2.17 2.47 25.03
CA PHE A 101 1.51 3.74 24.72
C PHE A 101 2.10 4.90 25.53
N GLU A 102 2.28 4.72 26.84
CA GLU A 102 2.88 5.75 27.72
C GLU A 102 4.30 6.14 27.30
N ALA A 103 5.04 5.24 26.66
CA ALA A 103 6.39 5.47 26.15
C ALA A 103 6.48 6.15 24.77
N ASP A 104 5.35 6.56 24.19
CA ASP A 104 5.23 7.02 22.79
C ASP A 104 5.63 5.93 21.79
N VAL A 105 4.62 5.26 21.23
CA VAL A 105 4.82 4.12 20.32
C VAL A 105 5.61 4.48 19.07
N SER A 106 5.44 5.69 18.53
CA SER A 106 6.11 6.14 17.31
C SER A 106 7.59 6.38 17.57
N ALA A 107 7.91 7.07 18.67
CA ALA A 107 9.30 7.30 19.08
C ALA A 107 10.01 6.00 19.45
N LEU A 108 9.35 5.14 20.23
CA LEU A 108 9.88 3.84 20.64
C LEU A 108 10.15 2.93 19.43
N TYR A 109 9.20 2.86 18.50
CA TYR A 109 9.36 2.07 17.28
C TYR A 109 10.51 2.57 16.41
N GLN A 110 10.63 3.90 16.23
CA GLN A 110 11.68 4.49 15.40
C GLN A 110 13.08 4.14 15.92
N VAL A 111 13.30 4.21 17.24
CA VAL A 111 14.60 3.84 17.85
C VAL A 111 14.89 2.35 17.67
N MET A 112 13.89 1.49 17.87
CA MET A 112 14.03 0.06 17.67
C MET A 112 14.34 -0.27 16.20
N ALA A 113 13.62 0.32 15.26
CA ALA A 113 13.79 0.06 13.84
C ALA A 113 15.16 0.51 13.33
N ALA A 114 15.70 1.64 13.83
CA ALA A 114 17.05 2.08 13.51
C ALA A 114 18.11 1.04 13.92
N GLN A 115 18.00 0.48 15.12
CA GLN A 115 18.92 -0.59 15.57
C GLN A 115 18.74 -1.88 14.76
N VAL A 116 17.53 -2.21 14.33
CA VAL A 116 17.28 -3.38 13.47
C VAL A 116 17.92 -3.19 12.10
N VAL A 117 17.74 -2.03 11.46
CA VAL A 117 18.35 -1.68 10.17
C VAL A 117 19.88 -1.75 10.25
N GLU A 118 20.46 -1.21 11.32
CA GLU A 118 21.92 -1.25 11.56
C GLU A 118 22.41 -2.70 11.72
N ARG A 119 21.75 -3.52 12.56
CA ARG A 119 22.12 -4.92 12.78
C ARG A 119 22.00 -5.79 11.54
N LEU A 120 21.05 -5.47 10.66
CA LEU A 120 20.88 -6.16 9.38
C LEU A 120 21.84 -5.63 8.29
N GLY A 121 22.57 -4.55 8.55
CA GLY A 121 23.51 -3.96 7.60
C GLY A 121 22.84 -3.39 6.35
N LEU A 122 21.58 -2.97 6.46
CA LEU A 122 20.80 -2.44 5.34
C LEU A 122 21.28 -1.05 4.96
N LYS A 123 21.42 -0.80 3.66
CA LYS A 123 21.91 0.48 3.09
C LYS A 123 20.88 1.03 2.12
N SER A 124 19.77 1.48 2.67
CA SER A 124 18.60 1.85 1.90
C SER A 124 18.80 3.21 1.24
N THR A 125 18.70 3.25 -0.09
CA THR A 125 18.86 4.48 -0.87
C THR A 125 17.55 5.27 -1.01
N ALA A 126 16.42 4.64 -0.68
CA ALA A 126 15.11 5.26 -0.69
C ALA A 126 14.26 4.73 0.46
N VAL A 127 13.33 5.57 0.90
CA VAL A 127 12.27 5.21 1.84
C VAL A 127 10.91 5.53 1.24
N HIS A 128 9.94 4.70 1.52
CA HIS A 128 8.60 4.74 0.96
C HIS A 128 7.60 5.10 2.05
N LEU A 129 6.93 6.25 1.88
CA LEU A 129 5.87 6.73 2.75
C LEU A 129 4.52 6.33 2.16
N ASP A 130 3.72 5.64 2.95
CA ASP A 130 2.40 5.18 2.54
C ASP A 130 1.45 5.04 3.75
N ILE A 131 0.14 5.11 3.49
CA ILE A 131 -0.91 5.13 4.52
C ILE A 131 -1.94 4.04 4.24
N THR A 132 -2.34 3.34 5.30
CA THR A 132 -3.48 2.43 5.24
C THR A 132 -4.47 2.66 6.38
N SER A 133 -5.69 2.16 6.22
CA SER A 133 -6.74 2.20 7.25
C SER A 133 -7.09 0.79 7.71
N PHE A 134 -7.35 0.63 9.01
CA PHE A 134 -7.91 -0.58 9.61
C PHE A 134 -9.29 -0.31 10.18
N HIS A 135 -10.19 -1.28 10.08
CA HIS A 135 -11.47 -1.22 10.76
C HIS A 135 -11.33 -1.56 12.23
N VAL A 136 -12.11 -0.85 13.06
CA VAL A 136 -12.19 -1.10 14.50
C VAL A 136 -13.66 -1.30 14.88
N ASP A 137 -13.91 -2.33 15.68
CA ASP A 137 -15.23 -2.61 16.23
C ASP A 137 -15.31 -2.14 17.68
N GLY A 138 -16.44 -1.57 18.05
CA GLY A 138 -16.68 -1.04 19.38
C GLY A 138 -17.49 0.26 19.36
N ALA A 139 -18.25 0.47 20.44
CA ALA A 139 -18.82 1.78 20.73
C ALA A 139 -17.72 2.62 21.40
N TYR A 140 -17.12 3.51 20.63
CA TYR A 140 -16.19 4.51 21.13
C TYR A 140 -16.99 5.79 21.31
N ASP A 141 -17.25 6.19 22.56
CA ASP A 141 -18.00 7.41 22.86
C ASP A 141 -17.18 8.61 22.36
N CYS A 142 -17.70 9.26 21.32
CA CYS A 142 -17.14 10.49 20.75
C CYS A 142 -17.72 11.74 21.43
N ALA A 143 -18.39 11.58 22.58
CA ALA A 143 -18.96 12.67 23.35
C ALA A 143 -17.91 13.28 24.29
N ASP A 144 -17.83 14.61 24.21
CA ASP A 144 -17.14 15.56 25.09
C ASP A 144 -15.64 15.83 24.84
N GLY A 145 -15.40 16.94 24.14
CA GLY A 145 -14.53 18.09 24.47
C GLY A 145 -13.07 17.92 24.92
N ASP A 146 -12.65 16.79 25.48
CA ASP A 146 -11.34 16.59 26.14
C ASP A 146 -10.33 15.82 25.27
N LEU A 147 -10.62 15.62 23.98
CA LEU A 147 -9.87 14.78 23.05
C LEU A 147 -8.91 15.54 22.11
N VAL A 148 -8.50 16.77 22.45
CA VAL A 148 -7.48 17.48 21.66
C VAL A 148 -6.13 16.77 21.83
N GLY A 149 -5.65 16.12 20.77
CA GLY A 149 -4.36 15.41 20.75
C GLY A 149 -4.45 13.90 20.98
N LYS A 150 -5.65 13.32 21.14
CA LYS A 150 -5.85 11.86 21.25
C LYS A 150 -6.36 11.26 19.95
N LEU A 151 -6.02 9.99 19.71
CA LEU A 151 -6.45 9.21 18.55
C LEU A 151 -7.97 9.07 18.51
N GLN A 152 -8.62 9.54 17.42
CA GLN A 152 -10.06 9.45 17.24
C GLN A 152 -10.44 8.27 16.32
N LEU A 153 -11.19 7.33 16.88
CA LEU A 153 -11.67 6.12 16.19
C LEU A 153 -13.04 6.40 15.55
N VAL A 154 -13.01 7.10 14.43
CA VAL A 154 -14.20 7.59 13.73
C VAL A 154 -14.28 7.04 12.31
N ARG A 155 -15.45 7.17 11.68
CA ARG A 155 -15.64 6.85 10.27
C ARG A 155 -14.81 7.78 9.40
N GLY A 156 -14.30 7.23 8.30
CA GLY A 156 -13.51 7.96 7.31
C GLY A 156 -13.67 7.37 5.92
N TYR A 157 -12.81 7.79 4.99
CA TYR A 157 -12.78 7.23 3.65
C TYR A 157 -12.36 5.74 3.71
N SER A 158 -13.31 4.85 3.43
CA SER A 158 -13.07 3.42 3.54
C SER A 158 -12.32 2.87 2.32
N ARG A 159 -11.06 2.49 2.52
CA ARG A 159 -10.26 1.77 1.51
C ARG A 159 -10.69 0.32 1.28
N ASP A 160 -11.35 -0.30 2.28
CA ASP A 160 -11.80 -1.70 2.23
C ASP A 160 -13.32 -1.84 2.02
N HIS A 161 -13.96 -0.80 1.45
CA HIS A 161 -15.40 -0.77 1.12
C HIS A 161 -16.39 -1.02 2.29
N ARG A 162 -16.02 -0.68 3.53
CA ARG A 162 -16.88 -0.64 4.73
C ARG A 162 -16.97 0.77 5.36
N PRO A 163 -17.63 1.74 4.70
CA PRO A 163 -17.75 3.11 5.21
C PRO A 163 -18.58 3.23 6.51
N GLU A 164 -19.32 2.19 6.88
CA GLU A 164 -20.14 2.12 8.08
C GLU A 164 -19.34 1.92 9.37
N LEU A 165 -18.12 1.38 9.27
CA LEU A 165 -17.27 1.04 10.42
C LEU A 165 -16.35 2.18 10.82
N ASN A 166 -16.06 2.27 12.11
CA ASN A 166 -15.01 3.14 12.63
C ASN A 166 -13.65 2.66 12.13
N GLN A 167 -12.70 3.58 12.00
CA GLN A 167 -11.39 3.28 11.43
C GLN A 167 -10.28 3.92 12.25
N VAL A 168 -9.11 3.31 12.17
CA VAL A 168 -7.83 3.89 12.56
C VAL A 168 -6.92 3.88 11.34
N ILE A 169 -6.12 4.92 11.18
CA ILE A 169 -5.17 5.04 10.08
C ILE A 169 -3.76 4.72 10.61
N LEU A 170 -3.00 3.95 9.84
CA LEU A 170 -1.59 3.65 10.09
C LEU A 170 -0.77 4.22 8.93
N GLU A 171 0.09 5.16 9.25
CA GLU A 171 1.11 5.67 8.34
C GLU A 171 2.43 4.94 8.60
N LEU A 172 3.08 4.46 7.55
CA LEU A 172 4.39 3.82 7.63
C LEU A 172 5.38 4.51 6.70
N ILE A 173 6.63 4.58 7.15
CA ILE A 173 7.77 4.78 6.25
C ILE A 173 8.53 3.46 6.24
N CYS A 174 8.74 2.88 5.08
CA CYS A 174 9.49 1.64 4.93
C CYS A 174 10.74 1.84 4.09
N GLU A 175 11.81 1.16 4.44
CA GLU A 175 13.02 1.15 3.63
C GLU A 175 12.87 0.26 2.37
N ASN A 176 13.63 0.55 1.32
CA ASN A 176 13.38 -0.01 -0.01
C ASN A 176 14.04 -1.38 -0.32
N GLN A 177 14.95 -1.86 0.52
CA GLN A 177 15.74 -3.08 0.28
C GLN A 177 15.02 -4.33 0.82
N ALA A 178 14.61 -4.33 2.08
CA ALA A 178 13.88 -5.44 2.71
C ALA A 178 12.36 -5.16 2.84
N GLY A 179 11.92 -3.91 2.65
CA GLY A 179 10.55 -3.49 2.88
C GLY A 179 10.21 -3.35 4.37
N LEU A 180 11.22 -3.15 5.23
CA LEU A 180 11.05 -3.01 6.67
C LEU A 180 10.44 -1.65 7.00
N PRO A 181 9.40 -1.59 7.86
CA PRO A 181 8.97 -0.32 8.40
C PRO A 181 10.06 0.24 9.33
N VAL A 182 10.37 1.53 9.14
CA VAL A 182 11.39 2.28 9.88
C VAL A 182 10.79 3.43 10.68
N TYR A 183 9.53 3.75 10.41
CA TYR A 183 8.71 4.67 11.20
C TYR A 183 7.25 4.24 11.08
N MET A 184 6.49 4.45 12.15
CA MET A 184 5.06 4.24 12.18
C MET A 184 4.36 5.34 12.95
N GLN A 185 3.14 5.66 12.53
CA GLN A 185 2.27 6.58 13.25
C GLN A 185 0.81 6.17 13.14
N ALA A 186 0.12 6.12 14.27
CA ALA A 186 -1.32 6.00 14.31
C ALA A 186 -1.96 7.38 14.08
N LEU A 187 -2.98 7.42 13.23
CA LEU A 187 -3.73 8.62 12.88
C LEU A 187 -5.23 8.36 13.03
N SER A 188 -5.98 9.42 13.33
CA SER A 188 -7.43 9.34 13.48
C SER A 188 -8.11 8.86 12.20
N GLY A 189 -9.24 8.16 12.31
CA GLY A 189 -9.91 7.51 11.17
C GLY A 189 -10.34 8.45 10.03
N ASN A 190 -10.49 9.75 10.31
CA ASN A 190 -10.85 10.79 9.35
C ASN A 190 -9.66 11.64 8.86
N SER A 191 -8.42 11.21 9.14
CA SER A 191 -7.23 11.95 8.73
C SER A 191 -7.10 12.02 7.21
N ASN A 192 -6.64 13.16 6.72
CA ASN A 192 -6.40 13.38 5.29
C ASN A 192 -4.93 13.08 4.95
N ASP A 193 -4.71 12.20 3.98
CA ASP A 193 -3.37 11.71 3.59
C ASP A 193 -2.40 12.84 3.25
N THR A 194 -2.82 13.84 2.47
CA THR A 194 -1.96 14.97 2.08
C THR A 194 -1.49 15.78 3.28
N LYS A 195 -2.39 16.03 4.25
CA LYS A 195 -2.04 16.75 5.50
C LYS A 195 -1.15 15.90 6.39
N ALA A 196 -1.43 14.60 6.50
CA ALA A 196 -0.61 13.66 7.26
C ALA A 196 0.83 13.64 6.74
N PHE A 197 1.01 13.47 5.42
CA PHE A 197 2.34 13.50 4.79
C PHE A 197 3.10 14.79 5.04
N ALA A 198 2.45 15.96 4.89
CA ALA A 198 3.10 17.24 5.17
C ALA A 198 3.55 17.34 6.63
N GLN A 199 2.76 16.81 7.58
CA GLN A 199 3.10 16.80 8.99
C GLN A 199 4.26 15.86 9.30
N THR A 200 4.27 14.67 8.70
CA THR A 200 5.33 13.67 8.89
C THR A 200 6.66 14.14 8.31
N VAL A 201 6.63 14.72 7.11
CA VAL A 201 7.80 15.39 6.50
C VAL A 201 8.33 16.51 7.40
N ARG A 202 7.44 17.33 7.99
CA ARG A 202 7.84 18.42 8.87
C ARG A 202 8.48 17.93 10.18
N ARG A 203 7.99 16.84 10.77
CA ARG A 203 8.38 16.39 12.13
C ARG A 203 9.48 15.35 12.15
N HIS A 204 9.49 14.40 11.22
CA HIS A 204 10.28 13.16 11.35
C HIS A 204 11.37 12.99 10.29
N LEU A 205 11.29 13.72 9.17
CA LEU A 205 12.20 13.50 8.04
C LEU A 205 13.67 13.85 8.37
N SER A 206 13.92 14.88 9.17
CA SER A 206 15.29 15.21 9.59
C SER A 206 15.94 14.08 10.39
N SER A 207 15.19 13.51 11.34
CA SER A 207 15.64 12.37 12.15
C SER A 207 15.87 11.11 11.30
N LEU A 208 14.99 10.87 10.32
CA LEU A 208 15.13 9.73 9.40
C LEU A 208 16.31 9.89 8.45
N LYS A 209 16.55 11.10 7.93
CA LYS A 209 17.70 11.41 7.07
C LYS A 209 19.02 11.17 7.81
N ALA A 210 19.10 11.56 9.07
CA ALA A 210 20.27 11.34 9.92
C ALA A 210 20.48 9.84 10.24
N ALA A 211 19.40 9.07 10.40
CA ALA A 211 19.47 7.67 10.80
C ALA A 211 19.72 6.70 9.62
N GLN A 212 19.28 7.04 8.40
CA GLN A 212 19.23 6.06 7.29
C GLN A 212 19.95 6.50 6.01
N GLU A 213 20.62 7.66 5.98
CA GLU A 213 21.29 8.21 4.79
C GLU A 213 20.42 8.17 3.51
N CYS A 214 19.09 8.21 3.67
CA CYS A 214 18.17 7.89 2.58
C CYS A 214 18.14 9.03 1.55
N ARG A 215 18.54 8.70 0.32
CA ARG A 215 18.62 9.67 -0.78
C ARG A 215 17.23 10.15 -1.19
N TYR A 216 16.25 9.25 -1.32
CA TYR A 216 14.91 9.57 -1.81
C TYR A 216 13.79 9.28 -0.81
N LEU A 217 12.83 10.21 -0.69
CA LEU A 217 11.50 9.96 -0.14
C LEU A 217 10.53 9.65 -1.28
N VAL A 218 9.94 8.47 -1.26
CA VAL A 218 9.02 7.99 -2.28
C VAL A 218 7.61 7.95 -1.72
N GLY A 219 6.62 8.43 -2.45
CA GLY A 219 5.23 8.35 -2.02
C GLY A 219 4.26 8.31 -3.19
N ASP A 220 2.99 8.02 -2.88
CA ASP A 220 1.92 8.06 -3.86
C ASP A 220 1.59 9.51 -4.27
N ALA A 221 0.51 9.69 -5.03
CA ALA A 221 0.10 11.00 -5.53
C ALA A 221 -0.31 12.00 -4.42
N ALA A 222 -0.65 11.53 -3.21
CA ALA A 222 -0.99 12.41 -2.09
C ALA A 222 0.26 13.15 -1.56
N LEU A 223 1.47 12.65 -1.82
CA LEU A 223 2.73 13.36 -1.53
C LEU A 223 2.90 14.61 -2.41
N TYR A 224 2.28 14.63 -3.59
CA TYR A 224 2.39 15.72 -4.57
C TYR A 224 1.46 16.90 -4.23
N CYS A 225 1.73 17.59 -3.13
CA CYS A 225 1.05 18.85 -2.78
C CYS A 225 2.04 19.99 -2.56
N ALA A 226 1.58 21.24 -2.73
CA ALA A 226 2.45 22.41 -2.69
C ALA A 226 3.26 22.50 -1.39
N ASP A 227 2.59 22.38 -0.25
CA ASP A 227 3.21 22.46 1.09
C ASP A 227 4.28 21.39 1.28
N THR A 228 3.98 20.13 0.95
CA THR A 228 4.94 19.02 1.13
C THR A 228 6.15 19.17 0.23
N LEU A 229 5.96 19.54 -1.05
CA LEU A 229 7.08 19.71 -1.98
C LEU A 229 7.99 20.88 -1.58
N GLN A 230 7.41 21.97 -1.08
CA GLN A 230 8.18 23.11 -0.56
C GLN A 230 8.99 22.72 0.68
N LEU A 231 8.40 21.97 1.61
CA LEU A 231 9.11 21.45 2.79
C LEU A 231 10.28 20.53 2.40
N LEU A 232 10.06 19.62 1.46
CA LEU A 232 11.10 18.72 0.97
C LEU A 232 12.25 19.48 0.31
N ALA A 233 11.94 20.51 -0.49
CA ALA A 233 12.93 21.38 -1.09
C ALA A 233 13.73 22.17 -0.03
N GLN A 234 13.06 22.73 0.98
CA GLN A 234 13.71 23.46 2.08
C GLN A 234 14.65 22.56 2.89
N GLN A 235 14.28 21.30 3.10
CA GLN A 235 15.10 20.31 3.82
C GLN A 235 16.16 19.63 2.94
N GLN A 236 16.27 20.03 1.66
CA GLN A 236 17.15 19.41 0.67
C GLN A 236 16.97 17.88 0.61
N GLN A 237 15.72 17.42 0.68
CA GLN A 237 15.37 16.02 0.54
C GLN A 237 14.96 15.76 -0.92
N LEU A 238 15.52 14.72 -1.53
CA LEU A 238 15.06 14.31 -2.86
C LEU A 238 13.78 13.48 -2.74
N PHE A 239 12.87 13.65 -3.69
CA PHE A 239 11.60 12.93 -3.70
C PHE A 239 11.33 12.22 -5.01
N VAL A 240 10.47 11.21 -4.94
CA VAL A 240 9.85 10.56 -6.09
C VAL A 240 8.37 10.35 -5.82
N THR A 241 7.49 10.92 -6.63
CA THR A 241 6.04 10.76 -6.44
C THR A 241 5.30 10.83 -7.76
N ARG A 242 4.06 10.34 -7.77
CA ARG A 242 3.18 10.42 -8.94
C ARG A 242 2.52 11.79 -9.01
N VAL A 243 2.57 12.42 -10.19
CA VAL A 243 1.85 13.67 -10.43
C VAL A 243 0.37 13.36 -10.71
N PRO A 244 -0.59 13.95 -9.97
CA PRO A 244 -2.01 13.80 -10.26
C PRO A 244 -2.38 14.42 -11.61
N VAL A 245 -3.08 13.67 -12.46
CA VAL A 245 -3.60 14.17 -13.76
C VAL A 245 -4.85 15.05 -13.57
N THR A 246 -5.07 15.57 -12.35
CA THR A 246 -6.03 16.64 -12.09
C THR A 246 -5.43 18.02 -12.41
N LEU A 247 -4.10 18.16 -12.35
CA LEU A 247 -3.37 19.38 -12.67
C LEU A 247 -3.41 19.66 -14.19
N ASN A 248 -3.57 20.93 -14.55
CA ASN A 248 -3.67 21.33 -15.95
C ASN A 248 -2.38 21.06 -16.72
N GLU A 249 -1.20 21.35 -16.15
CA GLU A 249 0.07 21.05 -16.83
C GLU A 249 0.27 19.53 -17.00
N ALA A 250 -0.17 18.72 -16.03
CA ALA A 250 -0.11 17.26 -16.12
C ALA A 250 -1.03 16.73 -17.23
N LYS A 251 -2.26 17.26 -17.35
CA LYS A 251 -3.18 16.91 -18.45
C LYS A 251 -2.58 17.25 -19.82
N GLN A 252 -1.97 18.43 -19.96
CA GLN A 252 -1.31 18.85 -21.18
C GLN A 252 -0.12 17.96 -21.53
N ALA A 253 0.69 17.58 -20.53
CA ALA A 253 1.82 16.67 -20.71
C ALA A 253 1.36 15.28 -21.18
N VAL A 254 0.29 14.74 -20.61
CA VAL A 254 -0.31 13.47 -21.06
C VAL A 254 -0.88 13.59 -22.48
N ALA A 255 -1.60 14.66 -22.80
CA ALA A 255 -2.18 14.86 -24.12
C ALA A 255 -1.12 14.95 -25.22
N THR A 256 0.02 15.57 -24.93
CA THR A 256 1.13 15.76 -25.88
C THR A 256 2.14 14.61 -25.89
N ILE A 257 1.85 13.47 -25.22
CA ILE A 257 2.81 12.37 -25.14
C ILE A 257 3.22 11.82 -26.51
N GLY A 258 2.28 11.76 -27.46
CA GLY A 258 2.51 11.28 -28.82
C GLY A 258 3.28 12.26 -29.72
N ALA A 259 3.51 13.50 -29.28
CA ALA A 259 4.16 14.53 -30.09
C ALA A 259 5.68 14.33 -30.24
N GLN A 260 6.32 13.56 -29.35
CA GLN A 260 7.74 13.22 -29.46
C GLN A 260 7.95 11.75 -29.08
N PRO A 261 9.04 11.11 -29.53
CA PRO A 261 9.29 9.70 -29.23
C PRO A 261 9.52 9.47 -27.72
N LEU A 262 9.26 8.24 -27.30
CA LEU A 262 9.58 7.72 -25.97
C LEU A 262 10.74 6.73 -26.07
N THR A 263 11.60 6.70 -25.06
CA THR A 263 12.71 5.75 -24.97
C THR A 263 12.28 4.52 -24.18
N ALA A 264 12.70 3.32 -24.62
CA ALA A 264 12.43 2.09 -23.91
C ALA A 264 13.15 2.04 -22.55
N LEU A 265 12.43 1.64 -21.50
CA LEU A 265 12.94 1.47 -20.13
C LEU A 265 13.03 -0.02 -19.72
N GLY A 266 12.54 -0.92 -20.58
CA GLY A 266 12.41 -2.37 -20.32
C GLY A 266 11.05 -2.75 -19.75
N ASN A 267 10.74 -4.06 -19.75
CA ASN A 267 9.49 -4.62 -19.21
C ASN A 267 8.18 -3.97 -19.72
N GLY A 268 8.17 -3.53 -20.99
CA GLY A 268 7.01 -2.87 -21.60
C GLY A 268 6.77 -1.43 -21.12
N TYR A 269 7.79 -0.79 -20.51
CA TYR A 269 7.76 0.62 -20.15
C TYR A 269 8.56 1.46 -21.13
N HIS A 270 8.01 2.63 -21.46
CA HIS A 270 8.66 3.65 -22.28
C HIS A 270 8.52 4.99 -21.58
N GLY A 271 9.50 5.89 -21.71
CA GLY A 271 9.38 7.21 -21.09
C GLY A 271 10.24 8.30 -21.69
N ARG A 272 10.01 9.51 -21.20
CA ARG A 272 10.74 10.73 -21.57
C ARG A 272 10.77 11.72 -20.40
N TRP A 273 11.88 12.42 -20.26
CA TRP A 273 12.01 13.55 -19.35
C TRP A 273 11.33 14.82 -19.87
N GLN A 274 10.71 15.55 -18.96
CA GLN A 274 10.16 16.88 -19.19
C GLN A 274 10.47 17.76 -17.98
N HIS A 275 10.91 18.99 -18.21
CA HIS A 275 11.09 19.94 -17.11
C HIS A 275 9.74 20.48 -16.66
N ALA A 276 9.59 20.65 -15.34
CA ALA A 276 8.39 21.21 -14.74
C ALA A 276 8.76 22.09 -13.54
N ASN A 277 7.87 23.01 -13.19
CA ASN A 277 7.93 23.76 -11.94
C ASN A 277 6.55 23.78 -11.34
N TYR A 278 6.42 23.31 -10.11
CA TYR A 278 5.16 23.33 -9.38
C TYR A 278 5.43 23.77 -7.94
N ALA A 279 4.58 24.64 -7.42
CA ALA A 279 4.73 25.26 -6.10
C ALA A 279 6.07 25.98 -5.86
N GLY A 280 6.71 26.47 -6.93
CA GLY A 280 8.03 27.12 -6.86
C GLY A 280 9.20 26.15 -6.74
N VAL A 281 8.95 24.84 -6.85
CA VAL A 281 9.99 23.81 -6.80
C VAL A 281 10.27 23.33 -8.22
N ALA A 282 11.51 23.51 -8.67
CA ALA A 282 11.98 23.00 -9.97
C ALA A 282 12.05 21.46 -9.93
N GLN A 283 11.50 20.81 -10.95
CA GLN A 283 11.30 19.37 -11.01
C GLN A 283 11.61 18.80 -12.39
N ARG A 284 11.90 17.50 -12.43
CA ARG A 284 11.89 16.68 -13.63
C ARG A 284 10.70 15.74 -13.55
N TRP A 285 9.88 15.78 -14.59
CA TRP A 285 8.80 14.83 -14.82
C TRP A 285 9.29 13.74 -15.76
N LEU A 286 9.12 12.50 -15.35
CA LEU A 286 9.23 11.34 -16.21
C LEU A 286 7.82 10.95 -16.66
N LEU A 287 7.50 11.23 -17.91
CA LEU A 287 6.30 10.70 -18.55
C LEU A 287 6.56 9.24 -18.87
N VAL A 288 5.75 8.35 -18.32
CA VAL A 288 5.87 6.90 -18.51
C VAL A 288 4.63 6.36 -19.18
N ARG A 289 4.81 5.57 -20.24
CA ARG A 289 3.78 4.72 -20.83
C ARG A 289 4.06 3.26 -20.49
N SER A 290 3.05 2.59 -19.93
CA SER A 290 3.08 1.15 -19.66
C SER A 290 2.18 0.40 -20.64
N GLU A 291 2.73 -0.56 -21.37
CA GLU A 291 1.98 -1.42 -22.29
C GLU A 291 0.88 -2.21 -21.56
N GLN A 292 1.21 -2.76 -20.39
CA GLN A 292 0.25 -3.52 -19.58
C GLN A 292 -0.90 -2.63 -19.08
N ALA A 293 -0.61 -1.42 -18.62
CA ALA A 293 -1.65 -0.48 -18.20
C ALA A 293 -2.49 -0.02 -19.39
N SER A 294 -1.85 0.26 -20.54
CA SER A 294 -2.52 0.65 -21.77
C SER A 294 -3.51 -0.43 -22.23
N HIS A 295 -3.12 -1.71 -22.23
CA HIS A 295 -4.03 -2.81 -22.57
C HIS A 295 -5.25 -2.90 -21.65
N ARG A 296 -5.07 -2.71 -20.32
CA ARG A 296 -6.19 -2.70 -19.36
C ARG A 296 -7.11 -1.50 -19.55
N GLU A 297 -6.52 -0.32 -19.77
CA GLU A 297 -7.26 0.94 -19.92
C GLU A 297 -7.99 1.02 -21.26
N GLN A 298 -7.47 0.41 -22.33
CA GLN A 298 -8.12 0.38 -23.64
C GLN A 298 -9.52 -0.23 -23.61
N GLN A 299 -9.75 -1.25 -22.77
CA GLN A 299 -11.09 -1.84 -22.62
C GLN A 299 -12.08 -0.84 -21.98
N THR A 300 -11.61 -0.07 -21.00
CA THR A 300 -12.41 0.98 -20.34
C THR A 300 -12.63 2.16 -21.28
N LEU A 301 -11.59 2.55 -22.01
CA LEU A 301 -11.65 3.60 -23.03
C LEU A 301 -12.67 3.25 -24.11
N ALA A 302 -12.66 2.03 -24.64
CA ALA A 302 -13.62 1.61 -25.67
C ALA A 302 -15.09 1.73 -25.19
N LYS A 303 -15.35 1.35 -23.93
CA LYS A 303 -16.68 1.50 -23.31
C LYS A 303 -17.07 2.97 -23.16
N ASN A 304 -16.14 3.83 -22.71
CA ASN A 304 -16.39 5.25 -22.54
C ASN A 304 -16.61 5.96 -23.88
N LEU A 305 -15.77 5.69 -24.88
CA LEU A 305 -15.91 6.21 -26.25
C LEU A 305 -17.27 5.84 -26.84
N LEU A 306 -17.71 4.59 -26.70
CA LEU A 306 -19.04 4.16 -27.17
C LEU A 306 -20.16 4.90 -26.45
N LYS A 307 -20.07 5.04 -25.12
CA LYS A 307 -21.07 5.73 -24.31
C LYS A 307 -21.19 7.21 -24.71
N ASP A 308 -20.05 7.89 -24.84
CA ASP A 308 -19.99 9.32 -25.15
C ASP A 308 -20.38 9.61 -26.60
N SER A 309 -19.90 8.81 -27.56
CA SER A 309 -20.31 8.95 -28.98
C SER A 309 -21.80 8.66 -29.18
N THR A 310 -22.35 7.68 -28.45
CA THR A 310 -23.81 7.41 -28.46
C THR A 310 -24.60 8.57 -27.86
N ARG A 311 -24.08 9.23 -26.81
CA ARG A 311 -24.71 10.41 -26.22
C ARG A 311 -24.73 11.57 -27.22
N GLU A 312 -23.60 11.86 -27.85
CA GLU A 312 -23.48 12.90 -28.88
C GLU A 312 -24.38 12.60 -30.09
N LEU A 313 -24.44 11.34 -30.54
CA LEU A 313 -25.29 10.93 -31.66
C LEU A 313 -26.79 11.11 -31.34
N LYS A 314 -27.22 10.77 -30.11
CA LYS A 314 -28.59 11.02 -29.65
C LYS A 314 -28.90 12.51 -29.57
N ALA A 315 -27.94 13.33 -29.15
CA ALA A 315 -28.12 14.78 -29.11
C ALA A 315 -28.22 15.36 -30.54
N PHE A 316 -27.40 14.88 -31.47
CA PHE A 316 -27.49 15.25 -32.89
C PHE A 316 -28.84 14.84 -33.49
N ALA A 317 -29.33 13.62 -33.24
CA ALA A 317 -30.65 13.19 -33.70
C ALA A 317 -31.79 14.09 -33.18
N LYS A 318 -31.70 14.57 -31.94
CA LYS A 318 -32.65 15.55 -31.38
C LYS A 318 -32.54 16.91 -32.08
N LEU A 319 -31.33 17.36 -32.36
CA LEU A 319 -31.09 18.60 -33.11
C LEU A 319 -31.69 18.52 -34.52
N CYS A 320 -31.46 17.41 -35.23
CA CYS A 320 -32.05 17.18 -36.54
C CYS A 320 -33.58 17.09 -36.50
N ALA A 321 -34.19 16.65 -35.40
CA ALA A 321 -35.65 16.62 -35.26
C ALA A 321 -36.28 18.00 -35.03
N ARG A 322 -35.48 19.02 -34.66
CA ARG A 322 -35.97 20.37 -34.39
C ARG A 322 -36.31 21.11 -35.68
N ARG A 323 -37.29 22.01 -35.60
CA ARG A 323 -37.69 22.93 -36.68
C ARG A 323 -37.36 24.36 -36.26
N PHE A 324 -36.80 25.11 -37.20
CA PHE A 324 -36.38 26.50 -37.02
C PHE A 324 -37.20 27.42 -37.93
N ALA A 325 -37.51 28.62 -37.44
CA ALA A 325 -38.23 29.63 -38.22
C ALA A 325 -37.30 30.40 -39.18
N CYS A 326 -35.99 30.40 -38.93
CA CYS A 326 -34.99 31.11 -39.71
C CYS A 326 -33.79 30.20 -40.01
N GLU A 327 -33.24 30.32 -41.21
CA GLU A 327 -32.02 29.62 -41.64
C GLU A 327 -30.81 29.99 -40.77
N ALA A 328 -30.68 31.29 -40.46
CA ALA A 328 -29.57 31.80 -39.66
C ALA A 328 -29.57 31.20 -38.24
N ASP A 329 -30.75 31.01 -37.64
CA ASP A 329 -30.88 30.38 -36.32
C ASP A 329 -30.47 28.91 -36.36
N ALA A 330 -30.90 28.17 -37.40
CA ALA A 330 -30.51 26.78 -37.60
C ALA A 330 -28.99 26.64 -37.81
N GLN A 331 -28.38 27.52 -38.60
CA GLN A 331 -26.94 27.52 -38.85
C GLN A 331 -26.12 27.88 -37.61
N ALA A 332 -26.60 28.85 -36.81
CA ALA A 332 -25.97 29.22 -35.55
C ALA A 332 -26.02 28.07 -34.54
N GLU A 333 -27.17 27.39 -34.43
CA GLU A 333 -27.32 26.24 -33.53
C GLU A 333 -26.48 25.05 -33.97
N LEU A 334 -26.40 24.75 -35.28
CA LEU A 334 -25.50 23.73 -35.83
C LEU A 334 -24.03 24.05 -35.53
N SER A 335 -23.61 25.29 -35.71
CA SER A 335 -22.23 25.72 -35.44
C SER A 335 -21.88 25.59 -33.94
N CYS A 336 -22.79 26.04 -33.07
CA CYS A 336 -22.64 25.91 -31.62
C CYS A 336 -22.60 24.44 -31.17
N PHE A 337 -23.44 23.60 -31.76
CA PHE A 337 -23.47 22.17 -31.46
C PHE A 337 -22.19 21.49 -31.92
N THR A 338 -21.72 21.74 -33.14
CA THR A 338 -20.47 21.20 -33.67
C THR A 338 -19.27 21.57 -32.79
N ALA A 339 -19.19 22.82 -32.30
CA ALA A 339 -18.13 23.26 -31.39
C ALA A 339 -18.19 22.58 -30.00
N SER A 340 -19.34 22.04 -29.61
CA SER A 340 -19.52 21.32 -28.35
C SER A 340 -19.15 19.83 -28.43
N LEU A 341 -19.02 19.27 -29.63
CA LEU A 341 -18.69 17.86 -29.83
C LEU A 341 -17.24 17.58 -29.48
N MET A 342 -17.02 16.46 -28.79
CA MET A 342 -15.68 16.02 -28.40
C MET A 342 -15.21 14.83 -29.24
N LEU A 343 -16.13 14.01 -29.75
CA LEU A 343 -15.81 12.75 -30.44
C LEU A 343 -16.39 12.66 -31.85
N LEU A 344 -17.57 13.21 -32.07
CA LEU A 344 -18.20 13.19 -33.39
C LEU A 344 -17.74 14.35 -34.28
N GLN A 345 -17.59 14.04 -35.57
CA GLN A 345 -17.54 15.00 -36.66
C GLN A 345 -18.86 14.92 -37.42
N LEU A 346 -19.37 16.08 -37.81
CA LEU A 346 -20.62 16.20 -38.54
C LEU A 346 -20.34 16.58 -39.98
N ASP A 347 -21.03 15.91 -40.89
CA ASP A 347 -21.26 16.34 -42.26
C ASP A 347 -22.75 16.68 -42.35
N ALA A 348 -23.10 17.93 -42.05
CA ALA A 348 -24.47 18.37 -41.86
C ALA A 348 -24.73 19.74 -42.49
N GLU A 349 -25.94 19.91 -42.99
CA GLU A 349 -26.40 21.12 -43.66
C GLU A 349 -27.80 21.51 -43.18
N VAL A 350 -28.14 22.78 -43.38
CA VAL A 350 -29.48 23.30 -43.11
C VAL A 350 -30.29 23.23 -44.40
N VAL A 351 -31.46 22.61 -44.35
CA VAL A 351 -32.37 22.46 -45.48
C VAL A 351 -33.68 23.17 -45.17
N GLY A 352 -34.17 23.95 -46.14
CA GLY A 352 -35.47 24.61 -46.08
C GLY A 352 -36.60 23.69 -46.55
N GLU A 353 -37.58 23.45 -45.69
CA GLU A 353 -38.82 22.73 -45.99
C GLU A 353 -39.99 23.72 -46.17
N PRO A 354 -40.71 23.67 -47.31
CA PRO A 354 -41.91 24.48 -47.51
C PRO A 354 -43.07 23.99 -46.63
N VAL A 355 -43.74 24.93 -45.94
CA VAL A 355 -44.90 24.66 -45.08
C VAL A 355 -46.19 25.03 -45.82
N TYR A 356 -47.21 24.18 -45.73
CA TYR A 356 -48.51 24.35 -46.42
C TYR A 356 -49.67 24.39 -45.41
N THR A 357 -50.80 24.96 -45.82
CA THR A 357 -51.98 25.20 -44.94
C THR A 357 -52.71 23.94 -44.46
N GLY A 358 -52.64 22.83 -45.19
CA GLY A 358 -53.37 21.60 -44.89
C GLY A 358 -52.52 20.49 -44.26
N ARG A 359 -53.13 19.64 -43.41
CA ARG A 359 -52.52 18.37 -42.99
C ARG A 359 -52.59 17.37 -44.15
N GLY A 360 -51.45 16.93 -44.67
CA GLY A 360 -51.36 15.91 -45.72
C GLY A 360 -50.49 16.34 -46.91
N ARG A 361 -50.50 15.55 -47.99
CA ARG A 361 -49.75 15.86 -49.21
C ARG A 361 -50.35 17.11 -49.89
N PRO A 362 -49.56 18.15 -50.21
CA PRO A 362 -50.07 19.38 -50.81
C PRO A 362 -50.76 19.11 -52.14
N LYS A 363 -51.80 19.89 -52.45
CA LYS A 363 -52.49 19.79 -53.74
C LYS A 363 -51.55 20.26 -54.85
N ARG A 364 -51.69 19.69 -56.06
CA ARG A 364 -50.82 20.02 -57.20
C ARG A 364 -51.00 21.51 -57.55
N GLY A 365 -49.99 22.33 -57.25
CA GLY A 365 -49.99 23.79 -57.49
C GLY A 365 -50.27 24.68 -56.27
N GLU A 366 -50.31 24.14 -55.04
CA GLU A 366 -50.44 24.93 -53.81
C GLU A 366 -49.15 25.70 -53.49
N GLU A 367 -49.23 27.01 -53.23
CA GLU A 367 -48.08 27.83 -52.82
C GLU A 367 -47.81 27.69 -51.30
N PRO A 368 -46.54 27.58 -50.86
CA PRO A 368 -46.22 27.48 -49.44
C PRO A 368 -46.51 28.78 -48.68
N ILE A 369 -47.01 28.63 -47.45
CA ILE A 369 -47.28 29.74 -46.52
C ILE A 369 -46.04 30.24 -45.77
N GLY A 370 -44.91 29.54 -45.93
CA GLY A 370 -43.63 29.90 -45.33
C GLY A 370 -42.63 28.76 -45.47
N HIS A 371 -41.40 28.99 -45.01
CA HIS A 371 -40.36 27.98 -44.94
C HIS A 371 -40.01 27.70 -43.47
N GLN A 372 -39.82 26.43 -43.15
CA GLN A 372 -39.16 26.01 -41.91
C GLN A 372 -37.81 25.42 -42.28
N PHE A 373 -36.83 25.57 -41.40
CA PHE A 373 -35.50 25.03 -41.62
C PHE A 373 -35.28 23.85 -40.69
N GLN A 374 -34.60 22.83 -41.21
CA GLN A 374 -34.21 21.64 -40.48
C GLN A 374 -32.73 21.35 -40.73
N ILE A 375 -32.04 20.86 -39.72
CA ILE A 375 -30.67 20.33 -39.88
C ILE A 375 -30.77 18.87 -40.31
N THR A 376 -30.07 18.50 -41.38
CA THR A 376 -29.91 17.11 -41.83
C THR A 376 -28.44 16.81 -42.06
N GLY A 377 -28.05 15.56 -41.90
CA GLY A 377 -26.65 15.18 -42.07
C GLY A 377 -26.27 13.84 -41.47
N LEU A 378 -24.99 13.53 -41.61
CA LEU A 378 -24.35 12.35 -41.07
C LEU A 378 -23.42 12.76 -39.92
N ALA A 379 -23.37 11.90 -38.90
CA ALA A 379 -22.40 12.02 -37.82
C ALA A 379 -21.49 10.78 -37.83
N ALA A 380 -20.18 11.02 -37.81
CA ALA A 380 -19.17 9.98 -37.77
C ALA A 380 -18.24 10.19 -36.58
N THR A 381 -17.68 9.12 -36.02
CA THR A 381 -16.67 9.25 -34.98
C THR A 381 -15.33 9.67 -35.58
N SER A 382 -14.70 10.69 -35.03
CA SER A 382 -13.39 11.16 -35.46
C SER A 382 -12.30 10.13 -35.13
N LEU A 383 -11.66 9.56 -36.15
CA LEU A 383 -10.55 8.63 -35.96
C LEU A 383 -9.37 9.31 -35.25
N ALA A 384 -9.11 10.58 -35.53
CA ALA A 384 -8.04 11.35 -34.88
C ALA A 384 -8.28 11.48 -33.37
N CYS A 385 -9.51 11.83 -32.94
CA CYS A 385 -9.85 11.94 -31.52
C CYS A 385 -9.76 10.57 -30.81
N VAL A 386 -10.13 9.49 -31.50
CA VAL A 386 -10.01 8.12 -30.97
C VAL A 386 -8.54 7.70 -30.84
N GLU A 387 -7.71 8.01 -31.82
CA GLU A 387 -6.26 7.73 -31.78
C GLU A 387 -5.56 8.54 -30.68
N GLU A 388 -5.90 9.81 -30.53
CA GLU A 388 -5.38 10.67 -29.46
C GLU A 388 -5.75 10.11 -28.07
N ALA A 389 -7.01 9.74 -27.88
CA ALA A 389 -7.46 9.12 -26.63
C ALA A 389 -6.77 7.77 -26.37
N ARG A 390 -6.51 6.97 -27.41
CA ARG A 390 -5.74 5.71 -27.30
C ARG A 390 -4.29 5.95 -26.91
N ASN A 391 -3.66 7.00 -27.45
CA ASN A 391 -2.27 7.33 -27.16
C ASN A 391 -2.04 7.75 -25.70
N GLN A 392 -3.08 8.26 -25.04
CA GLN A 392 -3.05 8.65 -23.62
C GLN A 392 -3.25 7.48 -22.65
N THR A 393 -3.55 6.26 -23.14
CA THR A 393 -3.76 5.10 -22.28
C THR A 393 -2.45 4.54 -21.71
N GLY A 394 -2.49 4.13 -20.45
CA GLY A 394 -1.37 3.58 -19.71
C GLY A 394 -0.30 4.62 -19.39
N VAL A 395 -0.63 5.90 -19.46
CA VAL A 395 0.29 7.02 -19.23
C VAL A 395 0.18 7.53 -17.80
N PHE A 396 1.32 7.70 -17.14
CA PHE A 396 1.41 8.36 -15.85
C PHE A 396 2.71 9.17 -15.76
N ILE A 397 2.75 10.11 -14.82
CA ILE A 397 3.88 11.02 -14.64
C ILE A 397 4.49 10.77 -13.26
N LEU A 398 5.80 10.59 -13.21
CA LEU A 398 6.59 10.59 -11.97
C LEU A 398 7.35 11.91 -11.88
N ALA A 399 7.34 12.56 -10.72
CA ALA A 399 8.10 13.78 -10.47
C ALA A 399 9.24 13.52 -9.48
N THR A 400 10.35 14.21 -9.72
CA THR A 400 11.48 14.31 -8.79
C THR A 400 12.08 15.70 -8.82
N ASN A 401 12.67 16.15 -7.72
CA ASN A 401 13.54 17.34 -7.64
C ASN A 401 15.03 17.00 -7.83
N ASP A 402 15.38 15.76 -8.19
CA ASP A 402 16.76 15.40 -8.55
C ASP A 402 17.07 15.79 -10.01
N HIS A 403 17.88 16.83 -10.16
CA HIS A 403 18.36 17.34 -11.45
C HIS A 403 19.74 16.81 -11.85
N SER A 404 20.26 15.81 -11.15
CA SER A 404 21.54 15.19 -11.50
C SER A 404 21.44 14.46 -12.85
N ASP A 405 22.53 14.55 -13.61
CA ASP A 405 22.69 13.82 -14.87
C ASP A 405 22.95 12.32 -14.65
N THR A 406 23.19 11.91 -13.40
CA THR A 406 23.44 10.51 -13.03
C THR A 406 22.16 9.70 -12.85
N LEU A 407 21.01 10.34 -12.58
CA LEU A 407 19.73 9.66 -12.41
C LEU A 407 19.12 9.29 -13.76
N THR A 408 19.04 7.98 -14.04
CA THR A 408 18.40 7.46 -15.25
C THR A 408 16.89 7.31 -15.11
N MET A 409 16.18 7.27 -16.25
CA MET A 409 14.72 7.04 -16.27
C MET A 409 14.35 5.66 -15.69
N ALA A 410 15.17 4.65 -15.96
CA ALA A 410 14.96 3.29 -15.48
C ALA A 410 15.13 3.21 -13.95
N GLU A 411 16.13 3.88 -13.38
CA GLU A 411 16.34 3.94 -11.94
C GLU A 411 15.22 4.69 -11.23
N LEU A 412 14.74 5.83 -11.75
CA LEU A 412 13.60 6.54 -11.16
C LEU A 412 12.35 5.66 -11.15
N LEU A 413 12.07 4.98 -12.26
CA LEU A 413 10.93 4.08 -12.36
C LEU A 413 11.07 2.88 -11.41
N ALA A 414 12.25 2.27 -11.33
CA ALA A 414 12.52 1.16 -10.40
C ALA A 414 12.36 1.59 -8.94
N THR A 415 12.89 2.77 -8.59
CA THR A 415 12.77 3.39 -7.26
C THR A 415 11.30 3.59 -6.91
N TYR A 416 10.48 4.15 -7.82
CA TYR A 416 9.05 4.28 -7.59
C TYR A 416 8.33 2.92 -7.46
N LYS A 417 8.65 1.95 -8.32
CA LYS A 417 8.01 0.63 -8.33
C LYS A 417 8.35 -0.22 -7.10
N ALA A 418 9.46 0.04 -6.41
CA ALA A 418 9.78 -0.58 -5.13
C ALA A 418 8.73 -0.28 -4.04
N GLN A 419 7.87 0.73 -4.23
CA GLN A 419 6.71 1.01 -3.35
C GLN A 419 5.79 -0.21 -3.18
N GLN A 420 5.76 -1.13 -4.15
CA GLN A 420 5.01 -2.39 -4.04
C GLN A 420 5.43 -3.26 -2.86
N ASN A 421 6.65 -3.11 -2.33
CA ASN A 421 7.09 -3.82 -1.13
C ASN A 421 6.31 -3.34 0.10
N VAL A 422 6.01 -2.04 0.19
CA VAL A 422 5.18 -1.46 1.25
C VAL A 422 3.73 -1.92 1.14
N GLU A 423 3.19 -1.91 -0.08
CA GLU A 423 1.83 -2.41 -0.35
C GLU A 423 1.69 -3.90 0.06
N ARG A 424 2.74 -4.71 -0.14
CA ARG A 424 2.78 -6.10 0.33
C ARG A 424 2.79 -6.18 1.86
N GLY A 425 3.50 -5.27 2.53
CA GLY A 425 3.49 -5.15 3.98
C GLY A 425 2.11 -4.82 4.54
N PHE A 426 1.40 -3.84 3.95
CA PHE A 426 0.02 -3.55 4.34
C PHE A 426 -0.93 -4.72 4.04
N ARG A 427 -0.76 -5.41 2.92
CA ARG A 427 -1.53 -6.62 2.62
C ARG A 427 -1.30 -7.72 3.65
N PHE A 428 -0.07 -7.85 4.15
CA PHE A 428 0.24 -8.76 5.25
C PHE A 428 -0.50 -8.35 6.53
N LEU A 429 -0.44 -7.08 6.93
CA LEU A 429 -1.11 -6.56 8.12
C LEU A 429 -2.64 -6.69 8.06
N LYS A 430 -3.22 -6.66 6.85
CA LYS A 430 -4.67 -6.84 6.63
C LYS A 430 -5.07 -8.28 6.31
N SER A 431 -4.11 -9.21 6.25
CA SER A 431 -4.42 -10.61 5.93
C SER A 431 -5.32 -11.19 7.03
N PRO A 432 -6.43 -11.88 6.69
CA PRO A 432 -7.27 -12.56 7.68
C PRO A 432 -6.53 -13.59 8.53
N GLU A 433 -5.41 -14.11 8.02
CA GLU A 433 -4.54 -15.03 8.75
C GLU A 433 -3.75 -14.34 9.86
N PHE A 434 -3.41 -13.05 9.69
CA PHE A 434 -2.64 -12.27 10.65
C PHE A 434 -3.54 -11.43 11.56
N LEU A 435 -4.52 -10.76 10.97
CA LEU A 435 -5.46 -9.88 11.63
C LEU A 435 -6.87 -10.50 11.57
N THR A 436 -7.51 -10.69 12.71
CA THR A 436 -8.98 -10.93 12.75
C THR A 436 -9.66 -9.81 11.97
N SER A 437 -10.76 -10.06 11.26
CA SER A 437 -11.44 -9.09 10.37
C SER A 437 -11.65 -7.65 10.88
N SER A 438 -11.47 -7.40 12.18
CA SER A 438 -11.42 -6.10 12.84
C SER A 438 -10.54 -6.12 14.10
N LEU A 439 -10.21 -4.94 14.63
CA LEU A 439 -9.56 -4.75 15.93
C LEU A 439 -10.59 -4.66 17.07
N TYR A 440 -10.38 -5.43 18.15
CA TYR A 440 -11.30 -5.54 19.29
C TYR A 440 -10.64 -5.10 20.61
N LEU A 441 -10.44 -3.79 20.80
CA LEU A 441 -9.88 -3.23 22.03
C LEU A 441 -10.68 -2.01 22.49
N LYS A 442 -10.97 -1.93 23.79
CA LYS A 442 -11.86 -0.87 24.34
C LYS A 442 -11.27 0.54 24.33
N LYS A 443 -9.93 0.66 24.40
CA LYS A 443 -9.21 1.93 24.58
C LYS A 443 -8.46 2.31 23.29
N PRO A 444 -8.62 3.53 22.76
CA PRO A 444 -7.82 4.03 21.64
C PRO A 444 -6.30 3.91 21.87
N GLU A 445 -5.85 4.14 23.10
CA GLU A 445 -4.44 4.03 23.50
C GLU A 445 -3.88 2.62 23.26
N ARG A 446 -4.67 1.59 23.60
CA ARG A 446 -4.29 0.19 23.36
C ARG A 446 -4.35 -0.18 21.89
N ILE A 447 -5.22 0.45 21.10
CA ILE A 447 -5.27 0.26 19.64
C ILE A 447 -3.99 0.81 19.01
N GLU A 448 -3.54 1.99 19.43
CA GLU A 448 -2.28 2.57 19.00
C GLU A 448 -1.07 1.68 19.34
N ALA A 449 -1.00 1.18 20.59
CA ALA A 449 0.03 0.21 20.97
C ALA A 449 -0.07 -1.11 20.18
N LEU A 450 -1.27 -1.60 19.89
CA LEU A 450 -1.45 -2.80 19.07
C LEU A 450 -0.97 -2.58 17.63
N LEU A 451 -1.19 -1.39 17.05
CA LEU A 451 -0.64 -1.05 15.73
C LEU A 451 0.90 -1.09 15.74
N MET A 452 1.55 -0.67 16.83
CA MET A 452 2.99 -0.86 16.98
C MET A 452 3.37 -2.35 16.99
N VAL A 453 2.70 -3.20 17.79
CA VAL A 453 2.92 -4.66 17.83
C VAL A 453 2.76 -5.31 16.45
N MET A 454 1.72 -4.90 15.71
CA MET A 454 1.47 -5.34 14.34
C MET A 454 2.62 -4.91 13.42
N THR A 455 3.08 -3.67 13.54
CA THR A 455 4.22 -3.15 12.77
C THR A 455 5.53 -3.88 13.13
N CYS A 456 5.75 -4.23 14.40
CA CYS A 456 6.87 -5.09 14.83
C CYS A 456 6.79 -6.47 14.18
N SER A 457 5.60 -7.06 14.10
CA SER A 457 5.40 -8.34 13.42
C SER A 457 5.74 -8.26 11.93
N LEU A 458 5.33 -7.19 11.24
CA LEU A 458 5.72 -6.94 9.85
C LEU A 458 7.24 -6.77 9.70
N MET A 459 7.88 -6.04 10.63
CA MET A 459 9.33 -5.87 10.66
C MET A 459 10.05 -7.22 10.79
N ILE A 460 9.65 -8.08 11.73
CA ILE A 460 10.24 -9.41 11.91
C ILE A 460 9.98 -10.31 10.70
N TYR A 461 8.79 -10.25 10.11
CA TYR A 461 8.45 -10.99 8.90
C TYR A 461 9.35 -10.61 7.71
N ALA A 462 9.48 -9.31 7.43
CA ALA A 462 10.32 -8.80 6.34
C ALA A 462 11.82 -9.04 6.61
N ALA A 463 12.27 -8.88 7.85
CA ALA A 463 13.67 -9.10 8.23
C ALA A 463 14.05 -10.57 8.07
N LEU A 464 13.17 -11.49 8.46
CA LEU A 464 13.41 -12.92 8.28
C LEU A 464 13.47 -13.30 6.80
N GLU A 465 12.54 -12.78 5.98
CA GLU A 465 12.58 -12.98 4.53
C GLU A 465 13.90 -12.50 3.93
N HIS A 466 14.34 -11.29 4.32
CA HIS A 466 15.60 -10.73 3.87
C HIS A 466 16.80 -11.58 4.29
N ARG A 467 16.90 -11.94 5.59
CA ARG A 467 18.00 -12.75 6.14
C ARG A 467 18.10 -14.12 5.47
N ILE A 468 16.96 -14.78 5.22
CA ILE A 468 16.93 -16.07 4.53
C ILE A 468 17.45 -15.92 3.10
N ARG A 469 16.94 -14.94 2.34
CA ARG A 469 17.35 -14.72 0.95
C ARG A 469 18.83 -14.36 0.84
N GLN A 470 19.29 -13.49 1.73
CA GLN A 470 20.69 -13.11 1.83
C GLN A 470 21.56 -14.34 2.08
N GLY A 471 21.27 -15.14 3.12
CA GLY A 471 22.05 -16.33 3.44
C GLY A 471 22.05 -17.39 2.34
N LEU A 472 20.93 -17.58 1.63
CA LEU A 472 20.85 -18.49 0.48
C LEU A 472 21.76 -18.03 -0.67
N VAL A 473 21.78 -16.72 -0.97
CA VAL A 473 22.65 -16.16 -2.02
C VAL A 473 24.11 -16.25 -1.61
N GLU A 474 24.46 -15.80 -0.41
CA GLU A 474 25.85 -15.77 0.10
C GLU A 474 26.49 -17.17 0.15
N GLN A 475 25.71 -18.18 0.52
CA GLN A 475 26.18 -19.56 0.61
C GLN A 475 25.95 -20.36 -0.68
N ASN A 476 25.42 -19.72 -1.74
CA ASN A 476 25.05 -20.33 -3.01
C ASN A 476 24.19 -21.59 -2.85
N ARG A 477 23.19 -21.52 -1.98
CA ARG A 477 22.22 -22.58 -1.72
C ARG A 477 20.84 -22.19 -2.20
N SER A 478 19.97 -23.16 -2.37
CA SER A 478 18.60 -22.96 -2.78
C SER A 478 17.67 -23.94 -2.09
N VAL A 479 16.42 -23.53 -1.89
CA VAL A 479 15.33 -24.40 -1.42
C VAL A 479 14.28 -24.53 -2.50
N ALA A 480 13.43 -25.55 -2.41
CA ALA A 480 12.33 -25.73 -3.35
C ALA A 480 11.26 -24.64 -3.18
N ASP A 481 10.81 -24.00 -4.27
CA ASP A 481 9.65 -23.10 -4.31
C ASP A 481 8.31 -23.87 -4.32
N MET A 482 7.18 -23.16 -4.41
CA MET A 482 5.84 -23.77 -4.49
C MET A 482 5.65 -24.69 -5.71
N LYS A 483 6.46 -24.51 -6.76
CA LYS A 483 6.47 -25.33 -7.98
C LYS A 483 7.58 -26.39 -7.95
N LYS A 484 8.20 -26.61 -6.79
CA LYS A 484 9.32 -27.53 -6.55
C LYS A 484 10.59 -27.20 -7.35
N LYS A 485 10.75 -25.95 -7.79
CA LYS A 485 11.96 -25.48 -8.47
C LYS A 485 12.93 -24.87 -7.45
N PRO A 486 14.25 -25.03 -7.63
CA PRO A 486 15.23 -24.40 -6.75
C PRO A 486 15.11 -22.88 -6.84
N THR A 487 15.05 -22.21 -5.69
CA THR A 487 15.01 -20.75 -5.58
C THR A 487 15.89 -20.24 -4.44
N GLN A 488 16.48 -19.07 -4.65
CA GLN A 488 17.18 -18.27 -3.63
C GLN A 488 16.32 -17.11 -3.13
N GLN A 489 15.10 -16.97 -3.67
CA GLN A 489 14.16 -15.91 -3.32
C GLN A 489 12.84 -16.49 -2.79
N PRO A 490 12.84 -17.42 -1.81
CA PRO A 490 11.60 -17.87 -1.20
C PRO A 490 10.91 -16.71 -0.46
N THR A 491 9.59 -16.80 -0.29
CA THR A 491 8.86 -15.89 0.59
C THR A 491 8.87 -16.43 2.02
N ALA A 492 8.86 -15.56 3.03
CA ALA A 492 8.80 -16.01 4.43
C ALA A 492 7.56 -16.88 4.70
N ARG A 493 6.40 -16.53 4.12
CA ARG A 493 5.19 -17.35 4.19
C ARG A 493 5.39 -18.78 3.66
N TRP A 494 6.12 -18.94 2.56
CA TRP A 494 6.43 -20.28 2.04
C TRP A 494 7.35 -21.06 2.98
N ILE A 495 8.37 -20.39 3.53
CA ILE A 495 9.25 -21.01 4.53
C ILE A 495 8.47 -21.43 5.77
N PHE A 496 7.57 -20.58 6.27
CA PHE A 496 6.73 -20.89 7.42
C PHE A 496 5.89 -22.15 7.20
N LEU A 497 5.27 -22.27 6.02
CA LEU A 497 4.54 -23.49 5.65
C LEU A 497 5.45 -24.73 5.64
N ARG A 498 6.68 -24.59 5.13
CA ARG A 498 7.66 -25.69 5.09
C ARG A 498 8.20 -26.08 6.45
N PHE A 499 8.13 -25.21 7.44
CA PHE A 499 8.51 -25.47 8.82
C PHE A 499 7.36 -26.06 9.66
N GLY A 500 6.15 -26.20 9.10
CA GLY A 500 5.05 -26.88 9.79
C GLY A 500 5.34 -28.37 10.04
N GLY A 501 4.88 -28.87 11.20
CA GLY A 501 5.06 -30.28 11.58
C GLY A 501 6.36 -30.57 12.33
N ILE A 502 7.05 -29.53 12.81
CA ILE A 502 8.21 -29.67 13.69
C ILE A 502 7.70 -29.63 15.14
N HIS A 503 7.97 -30.69 15.89
CA HIS A 503 7.53 -30.82 17.28
C HIS A 503 8.70 -30.91 18.25
N GLU A 504 8.56 -30.30 19.42
CA GLU A 504 9.33 -30.64 20.61
C GLU A 504 8.60 -31.77 21.33
N TYR A 505 9.31 -32.84 21.70
CA TYR A 505 8.76 -33.92 22.50
C TYR A 505 9.66 -34.27 23.68
N ARG A 506 9.04 -34.79 24.74
CA ARG A 506 9.73 -35.26 25.95
C ARG A 506 9.22 -36.66 26.32
N LEU A 507 10.15 -37.53 26.67
CA LEU A 507 9.88 -38.90 27.14
C LEU A 507 10.26 -39.00 28.62
N GLY A 508 9.26 -38.96 29.51
CA GLY A 508 9.49 -38.93 30.96
C GLY A 508 10.32 -37.70 31.39
N GLU A 509 11.41 -37.94 32.13
CA GLU A 509 12.34 -36.89 32.61
C GLU A 509 13.51 -36.62 31.65
N ALA A 510 13.54 -37.24 30.47
CA ALA A 510 14.57 -36.98 29.48
C ALA A 510 14.56 -35.49 29.05
N PRO A 511 15.70 -34.94 28.59
CA PRO A 511 15.72 -33.61 28.00
C PRO A 511 14.77 -33.55 26.78
N PRO A 512 14.13 -32.39 26.53
CA PRO A 512 13.29 -32.21 25.35
C PRO A 512 14.11 -32.39 24.07
N GLN A 513 13.51 -33.04 23.07
CA GLN A 513 14.11 -33.26 21.75
C GLN A 513 13.20 -32.69 20.65
N VAL A 514 13.78 -32.35 19.50
CA VAL A 514 13.03 -31.90 18.32
C VAL A 514 12.92 -33.05 17.30
N THR A 515 11.80 -33.11 16.58
CA THR A 515 11.59 -34.07 15.49
C THR A 515 12.61 -33.90 14.37
N GLU A 516 12.82 -34.96 13.58
CA GLU A 516 13.74 -34.93 12.44
C GLU A 516 13.38 -33.82 11.45
N LEU A 517 14.41 -33.07 11.04
CA LEU A 517 14.28 -31.95 10.11
C LEU A 517 14.50 -32.43 8.67
N THR A 518 13.67 -31.94 7.76
CA THR A 518 13.85 -32.17 6.32
C THR A 518 15.08 -31.45 5.78
N GLY A 519 15.58 -31.88 4.62
CA GLY A 519 16.71 -31.24 3.94
C GLY A 519 16.52 -29.74 3.79
N ASP A 520 15.41 -29.27 3.21
CA ASP A 520 15.13 -27.83 3.05
C ASP A 520 15.13 -27.07 4.39
N GLN A 521 14.60 -27.66 5.48
CA GLN A 521 14.61 -27.02 6.81
C GLN A 521 16.03 -26.89 7.34
N GLN A 522 16.86 -27.93 7.20
CA GLN A 522 18.28 -27.89 7.57
C GLN A 522 19.03 -26.81 6.77
N ILE A 523 18.76 -26.70 5.45
CA ILE A 523 19.35 -25.65 4.62
C ILE A 523 19.07 -24.27 5.21
N ILE A 524 17.81 -24.00 5.54
CA ILE A 524 17.37 -22.70 6.08
C ILE A 524 18.06 -22.41 7.42
N LEU A 525 18.13 -23.39 8.33
CA LEU A 525 18.78 -23.19 9.63
C LEU A 525 20.28 -22.99 9.51
N GLU A 526 20.95 -23.69 8.58
CA GLU A 526 22.38 -23.53 8.31
C GLU A 526 22.69 -22.14 7.75
N VAL A 527 21.87 -21.61 6.82
CA VAL A 527 22.10 -20.27 6.26
C VAL A 527 21.84 -19.16 7.27
N LEU A 528 20.91 -19.37 8.21
CA LEU A 528 20.59 -18.40 9.26
C LEU A 528 21.58 -18.44 10.43
N GLY A 529 22.18 -19.61 10.68
CA GLY A 529 23.29 -19.80 11.61
C GLY A 529 22.94 -20.48 12.92
N GLU A 530 23.92 -20.53 13.82
CA GLU A 530 23.91 -21.40 15.00
C GLU A 530 22.74 -21.16 15.96
N ARG A 531 22.34 -19.90 16.16
CA ARG A 531 21.22 -19.55 17.04
C ARG A 531 19.91 -20.23 16.61
N TYR A 532 19.67 -20.29 15.31
CA TYR A 532 18.48 -20.94 14.77
C TYR A 532 18.59 -22.45 14.96
N ARG A 533 19.76 -23.04 14.69
CA ARG A 533 19.99 -24.47 14.94
C ARG A 533 19.73 -24.87 16.38
N GLN A 534 20.18 -24.07 17.36
CA GLN A 534 19.95 -24.32 18.79
C GLN A 534 18.48 -24.34 19.17
N ILE A 535 17.66 -23.47 18.56
CA ILE A 535 16.21 -23.48 18.77
C ILE A 535 15.55 -24.71 18.14
N TYR A 536 16.15 -25.34 17.14
CA TYR A 536 15.62 -26.53 16.47
C TYR A 536 16.36 -27.83 16.85
N SER A 537 17.20 -27.80 17.89
CA SER A 537 17.91 -28.95 18.44
C SER A 537 17.36 -29.44 19.77
#